data_AF-A0A2S0I096-F1
#
_entry.id   AF-A0A2S0I096-F1
#
_cell.length_a   1.000
_cell.length_b   1.000
_cell.length_c   1.000
_cell.angle_alpha   90.00
_cell.angle_beta   90.00
_cell.angle_gamma   90.00
#
_symmetry.space_group_name_H-M   'P 1'
#
loop_
_entity.id
_entity.type
_entity.pdbx_description
1 polymer ?
#
loop_
_entity_poly.entity_id
_entity_poly.type
_entity_poly.pdbx_seq_one_letter_code
_entity_poly.pdbx_strand_id
1 'polypeptide(L)'
;MEMEEKLASIGKISTKRMFGGHGLFHDGKMFGMIDSKGQQYLKADDSLKAEFEAKGAEKHKRMPYYSIPAEVVDDLDELLSWAKSAINATK
;
A
#
# COMPACT_ATOMS: atom_id res chain seq x y z
N MET A 1 16.07 2.31 -1.12
CA MET A 1 15.40 1.42 -0.17
C MET A 1 14.09 1.01 -0.80
N GLU A 2 13.97 -0.25 -1.18
CA GLU A 2 12.80 -0.75 -1.90
C GLU A 2 11.63 -0.91 -0.92
N MET A 3 10.38 -0.77 -1.42
CA MET A 3 9.18 -0.82 -0.58
C MET A 3 9.10 -2.11 0.25
N GLU A 4 9.54 -3.22 -0.33
CA GLU A 4 9.65 -4.52 0.33
C GLU A 4 10.56 -4.51 1.57
N GLU A 5 11.68 -3.79 1.54
CA GLU A 5 12.58 -3.70 2.69
C GLU A 5 11.93 -2.91 3.83
N LYS A 6 11.25 -1.80 3.50
CA LYS A 6 10.53 -0.99 4.50
C LYS A 6 9.42 -1.79 5.17
N LEU A 7 8.75 -2.66 4.42
CA LEU A 7 7.64 -3.48 4.90
C LEU A 7 8.06 -4.82 5.49
N ALA A 8 9.34 -5.19 5.44
CA ALA A 8 9.85 -6.45 5.97
C ALA A 8 9.56 -6.63 7.47
N SER A 9 9.43 -5.53 8.22
CA SER A 9 9.08 -5.54 9.64
C SER A 9 7.66 -6.06 9.92
N ILE A 10 6.74 -5.96 8.95
CA ILE A 10 5.36 -6.46 9.08
C ILE A 10 5.30 -8.00 8.91
N GLY A 11 6.31 -8.59 8.28
CA GLY A 11 6.44 -10.02 8.08
C GLY A 11 6.76 -10.37 6.63
N LYS A 12 6.28 -11.55 6.19
CA LYS A 12 6.59 -12.07 4.86
C LYS A 12 5.82 -11.32 3.78
N ILE A 13 6.44 -10.29 3.23
CA ILE A 13 5.96 -9.54 2.07
C ILE A 13 6.59 -10.15 0.81
N SER A 14 5.83 -10.20 -0.27
CA SER A 14 6.31 -10.61 -1.59
C SER A 14 5.88 -9.60 -2.63
N THR A 15 6.82 -9.15 -3.45
CA THR A 15 6.57 -8.31 -4.61
C THR A 15 6.45 -9.17 -5.86
N LYS A 16 5.47 -8.88 -6.72
CA LYS A 16 5.32 -9.56 -8.01
C LYS A 16 5.11 -8.53 -9.10
N ARG A 17 5.95 -8.58 -10.12
CA ARG A 17 5.81 -7.71 -11.29
C ARG A 17 4.49 -8.02 -12.02
N MET A 18 3.66 -7.00 -12.23
CA MET A 18 2.36 -7.11 -12.87
C MET A 18 2.13 -5.93 -13.81
N PHE A 19 1.94 -6.18 -15.10
CA PHE A 19 1.51 -5.21 -16.12
C PHE A 19 2.24 -3.85 -16.07
N GLY A 20 3.58 -3.86 -15.99
CA GLY A 20 4.40 -2.65 -15.98
C GLY A 20 4.61 -2.01 -14.61
N GLY A 21 4.01 -2.55 -13.54
CA GLY A 21 4.24 -2.19 -12.15
C GLY A 21 4.63 -3.39 -11.27
N HIS A 22 4.47 -3.24 -9.95
CA HIS A 22 4.73 -4.28 -8.94
C HIS A 22 3.53 -4.40 -8.00
N GLY A 23 2.94 -5.59 -7.87
CA GLY A 23 1.96 -5.88 -6.82
C GLY A 23 2.66 -6.27 -5.51
N LEU A 24 2.10 -5.83 -4.38
CA LEU A 24 2.54 -6.18 -3.03
C LEU A 24 1.59 -7.22 -2.44
N PHE A 25 2.16 -8.34 -2.00
CA PHE A 25 1.43 -9.48 -1.47
C PHE A 25 1.89 -9.80 -0.05
N HIS A 26 0.94 -10.07 0.83
CA HIS A 26 1.18 -10.59 2.17
C HIS A 26 0.37 -11.88 2.33
N ASP A 27 1.05 -12.98 2.66
CA ASP A 27 0.43 -14.30 2.79
C ASP A 27 -0.44 -14.71 1.58
N GLY A 28 0.01 -14.38 0.37
CA GLY A 28 -0.71 -14.66 -0.88
C GLY A 28 -1.85 -13.67 -1.21
N LYS A 29 -2.16 -12.70 -0.33
CA LYS A 29 -3.17 -11.68 -0.57
C LYS A 29 -2.56 -10.36 -1.01
N MET A 30 -3.11 -9.77 -2.07
CA MET A 30 -2.65 -8.48 -2.59
C MET A 30 -3.18 -7.34 -1.71
N PHE A 31 -2.28 -6.62 -1.04
CA PHE A 31 -2.62 -5.49 -0.17
C PHE A 31 -2.13 -4.15 -0.73
N GLY A 32 -1.32 -4.15 -1.78
CA GLY A 32 -0.85 -2.92 -2.41
C GLY A 32 -0.32 -3.13 -3.82
N MET A 33 0.02 -2.03 -4.49
CA MET A 33 0.66 -2.04 -5.79
C MET A 33 1.49 -0.79 -6.03
N ILE A 34 2.42 -0.87 -6.96
CA ILE A 34 3.30 0.20 -7.42
C ILE A 34 3.11 0.27 -8.92
N ASP A 35 2.71 1.42 -9.44
CA ASP A 35 2.56 1.59 -10.89
C ASP A 35 3.92 1.79 -11.60
N SER A 36 3.90 1.80 -12.92
CA SER A 36 5.09 2.04 -13.76
C SER A 36 5.77 3.39 -13.49
N LYS A 37 5.03 4.41 -13.02
CA LYS A 37 5.60 5.71 -12.62
C LYS A 37 6.20 5.69 -11.21
N GLY A 38 6.17 4.56 -10.52
CA GLY A 38 6.65 4.42 -9.14
C GLY A 38 5.64 4.88 -8.09
N GLN A 39 4.41 5.24 -8.48
CA GLN A 39 3.39 5.62 -7.53
C GLN A 39 2.89 4.40 -6.77
N GLN A 40 2.92 4.49 -5.44
CA GLN A 40 2.53 3.40 -4.55
C GLN A 40 1.07 3.55 -4.14
N TYR A 41 0.40 2.42 -4.02
CA TYR A 41 -0.99 2.33 -3.64
C TYR A 41 -1.20 1.21 -2.63
N LEU A 42 -2.09 1.44 -1.67
CA LEU A 42 -2.50 0.46 -0.67
C LEU A 42 -4.00 0.19 -0.74
N LYS A 43 -4.38 -1.06 -0.49
CA LYS A 43 -5.78 -1.47 -0.44
C LYS A 43 -6.38 -0.90 0.84
N ALA A 44 -7.52 -0.25 0.74
CA ALA A 44 -8.26 0.27 1.89
C ALA A 44 -9.72 -0.16 1.81
N ASP A 45 -10.26 -0.60 2.94
CA ASP A 45 -11.69 -0.88 3.07
C ASP A 45 -12.47 0.41 3.41
N ASP A 46 -13.77 0.30 3.57
CA ASP A 46 -14.69 1.43 3.78
C ASP A 46 -14.38 2.22 5.07
N SER A 47 -13.76 1.58 6.06
CA SER A 47 -13.30 2.24 7.28
C SER A 47 -11.98 3.00 7.10
N LEU A 48 -11.09 2.51 6.24
CA LEU A 48 -9.74 3.08 6.04
C LEU A 48 -9.72 4.20 5.01
N LYS A 49 -10.68 4.21 4.07
CA LYS A 49 -10.76 5.26 3.04
C LYS A 49 -10.77 6.66 3.65
N ALA A 50 -11.55 6.87 4.71
CA ALA A 50 -11.71 8.19 5.31
C ALA A 50 -10.41 8.68 5.96
N GLU A 51 -9.65 7.78 6.59
CA GLU A 51 -8.35 8.09 7.18
C GLU A 51 -7.31 8.41 6.11
N PHE A 52 -7.28 7.61 5.05
CA PHE A 52 -6.35 7.80 3.95
C PHE A 52 -6.66 9.10 3.19
N GLU A 53 -7.93 9.35 2.85
CA GLU A 53 -8.38 10.59 2.21
C GLU A 53 -8.10 11.82 3.09
N ALA A 54 -8.27 11.73 4.42
CA ALA A 54 -7.93 12.81 5.35
C ALA A 54 -6.43 13.16 5.35
N LYS A 55 -5.58 12.19 5.01
CA LYS A 55 -4.12 12.34 4.86
C LYS A 55 -3.70 12.70 3.43
N GLY A 56 -4.65 12.97 2.53
CA GLY A 56 -4.37 13.36 1.15
C GLY A 56 -4.13 12.19 0.20
N ALA A 57 -4.47 10.96 0.60
CA ALA A 57 -4.49 9.84 -0.33
C ALA A 57 -5.64 9.97 -1.33
N GLU A 58 -5.38 9.59 -2.57
CA GLU A 58 -6.37 9.61 -3.63
C GLU A 58 -6.78 8.20 -4.02
N LYS A 59 -8.09 7.99 -4.14
CA LYS A 59 -8.62 6.70 -4.60
C LYS A 59 -8.23 6.44 -6.05
N HIS A 60 -7.72 5.25 -6.29
CA HIS A 60 -7.42 4.75 -7.62
C HIS A 60 -8.72 4.43 -8.37
N LYS A 61 -9.18 5.37 -9.21
CA LYS A 61 -10.33 5.30 -10.15
C LYS A 61 -11.44 4.28 -9.79
N ARG A 62 -11.26 3.00 -10.10
CA ARG A 62 -12.28 1.94 -9.95
C ARG A 62 -11.96 0.87 -8.90
N MET A 63 -10.79 0.93 -8.27
CA MET A 63 -10.35 -0.09 -7.34
C MET A 63 -10.30 0.46 -5.90
N PRO A 64 -10.43 -0.39 -4.88
CA PRO A 64 -10.29 0.01 -3.48
C PRO A 64 -8.80 0.17 -3.10
N TYR A 65 -8.03 0.85 -3.97
CA TYR A 65 -6.63 1.18 -3.75
C TYR A 65 -6.52 2.70 -3.62
N TYR A 66 -5.66 3.17 -2.73
CA TYR A 66 -5.44 4.60 -2.46
C TYR A 66 -3.96 4.90 -2.57
N SER A 67 -3.61 6.05 -3.16
CA SER A 67 -2.22 6.46 -3.29
C SER A 67 -1.61 6.74 -1.93
N ILE A 68 -0.32 6.47 -1.78
CA ILE A 68 0.43 6.84 -0.58
C ILE A 68 1.08 8.21 -0.83
N PRO A 69 0.78 9.25 -0.03
CA PRO A 69 1.47 10.53 -0.11
C PRO A 69 2.97 10.38 0.14
N ALA A 70 3.79 11.19 -0.50
CA ALA A 70 5.25 11.11 -0.32
C ALA A 70 5.68 11.31 1.14
N GLU A 71 4.95 12.13 1.90
CA GLU A 71 5.17 12.34 3.34
C GLU A 71 5.05 11.04 4.14
N VAL A 72 4.03 10.23 3.84
CA VAL A 72 3.82 8.92 4.46
C VAL A 72 4.87 7.90 3.97
N VAL A 73 5.35 8.02 2.74
CA VAL A 73 6.43 7.14 2.24
C VAL A 73 7.76 7.45 2.92
N ASP A 74 8.02 8.71 3.25
CA ASP A 74 9.22 9.15 3.96
C ASP A 74 9.18 8.76 5.44
N ASP A 75 7.99 8.81 6.06
CA ASP A 75 7.77 8.37 7.44
C ASP A 75 7.55 6.85 7.54
N LEU A 76 8.55 6.16 8.06
CA LEU A 76 8.54 4.70 8.14
C LEU A 76 7.46 4.16 9.08
N ASP A 77 7.11 4.89 10.15
CA ASP A 77 6.09 4.46 11.12
C ASP A 77 4.69 4.60 10.52
N GLU A 78 4.39 5.73 9.87
CA GLU A 78 3.14 5.92 9.15
C GLU A 78 2.99 4.90 8.01
N LEU A 79 4.05 4.68 7.23
CA LEU A 79 4.03 3.68 6.16
C LEU A 79 3.70 2.27 6.69
N LEU A 80 4.33 1.88 7.80
CA LEU A 80 4.09 0.59 8.43
C LEU A 80 2.65 0.49 8.96
N SER A 81 2.13 1.57 9.56
CA SER A 81 0.75 1.64 10.02
C SER A 81 -0.24 1.45 8.87
N TRP A 82 -0.05 2.18 7.77
CA TRP A 82 -0.91 2.08 6.59
C TRP A 82 -0.86 0.70 5.95
N ALA A 83 0.34 0.12 5.82
CA ALA A 83 0.49 -1.21 5.26
C ALA A 83 -0.13 -2.29 6.16
N LYS A 84 -0.02 -2.18 7.49
CA LYS A 84 -0.71 -3.08 8.43
C LYS A 84 -2.23 -2.96 8.30
N SER A 85 -2.73 -1.74 8.21
CA SER A 85 -4.16 -1.47 7.97
C SER A 85 -4.65 -2.09 6.66
N ALA A 86 -3.89 -1.90 5.58
CA ALA A 86 -4.20 -2.48 4.28
C ALA A 86 -4.19 -4.01 4.29
N ILE A 87 -3.20 -4.62 4.95
CA ILE A 87 -3.13 -6.06 5.16
C ILE A 87 -4.34 -6.56 5.93
N ASN A 88 -4.73 -5.87 7.01
CA ASN A 88 -5.90 -6.23 7.80
C ASN A 88 -7.20 -6.15 6.98
N ALA A 89 -7.31 -5.18 6.08
CA ALA A 89 -8.44 -5.06 5.14
C ALA A 89 -8.48 -6.16 4.06
N THR A 90 -7.44 -7.00 3.96
CA THR A 90 -7.43 -8.15 3.04
C THR A 90 -7.81 -9.46 3.74
N LYS A 91 -7.86 -9.47 5.08
CA LYS A 91 -8.11 -10.69 5.86
C LYS A 91 -9.48 -11.27 5.59
#